data_AF-A0A7S3L8D9-F1
#
_entry.id   AF-A0A7S3L8D9-F1
#
_cell.length_a   1.000
_cell.length_b   1.000
_cell.length_c   1.000
_cell.angle_alpha   90.00
_cell.angle_beta   90.00
_cell.angle_gamma   90.00
#
_symmetry.space_group_name_H-M   'P 1'
#
loop_
_entity.id
_entity.type
_entity.pdbx_description
1 polymer ?
#
loop_
_entity_poly.entity_id
_entity_poly.type
_entity_poly.pdbx_seq_one_letter_code
_entity_poly.pdbx_strand_id
1 'polypeptide(L)'
;LPAEKVPKHKTQGVVLMPATVQEAIPETNKDWVTIEDDFLLFWPSMLSHAASRTHHCPNSLIQDGIFKVFMVRGNVSRFTMAMILLGLETGTHVSYEQCEFIDACAYRLDPITPGLSVLDGEVIESGPVQAKILPATLTVFCHKPST
;
A
#
# COMPACT_ATOMS: atom_id res chain seq x y z
N LEU A 1 16.43 -13.88 26.57
CA LEU A 1 15.16 -13.16 26.87
C LEU A 1 14.03 -13.99 26.31
N PRO A 2 13.00 -14.35 27.09
CA PRO A 2 11.91 -15.16 26.56
C PRO A 2 11.19 -14.36 25.46
N ALA A 3 10.88 -15.04 24.35
CA ALA A 3 10.20 -14.45 23.20
C ALA A 3 8.93 -13.73 23.67
N GLU A 4 8.95 -12.41 23.57
CA GLU A 4 7.77 -11.59 23.76
C GLU A 4 6.73 -12.09 22.75
N LYS A 5 5.58 -12.53 23.26
CA LYS A 5 4.49 -13.03 22.42
C LYS A 5 4.10 -11.89 21.48
N VAL A 6 4.45 -12.03 20.20
CA VAL A 6 3.91 -11.19 19.13
C VAL A 6 2.39 -11.15 19.33
N PRO A 7 1.79 -9.97 19.52
CA PRO A 7 0.37 -9.88 19.79
C PRO A 7 -0.37 -10.54 18.64
N LYS A 8 -1.23 -11.51 18.95
CA LYS A 8 -2.13 -12.10 17.96
C LYS A 8 -3.00 -10.97 17.44
N HIS A 9 -2.75 -10.51 16.22
CA HIS A 9 -3.63 -9.57 15.56
C HIS A 9 -5.04 -10.15 15.60
N LYS A 10 -6.00 -9.34 16.08
CA LYS A 10 -7.42 -9.67 16.03
C LYS A 10 -7.70 -10.18 14.63
N THR A 11 -8.34 -11.34 14.52
CA THR A 11 -8.86 -11.85 13.26
C THR A 11 -9.61 -10.69 12.60
N GLN A 12 -9.03 -10.10 11.55
CA GLN A 12 -9.68 -9.03 10.80
C GLN A 12 -11.05 -9.61 10.41
N GLY A 13 -12.13 -8.90 10.72
CA GLY A 13 -13.47 -9.28 10.29
C GLY A 13 -13.46 -9.53 8.78
N VAL A 14 -14.39 -10.34 8.28
CA VAL A 14 -14.48 -10.64 6.85
C VAL A 14 -14.59 -9.31 6.10
N VAL A 15 -13.52 -8.90 5.41
CA VAL A 15 -13.54 -7.73 4.54
C VAL A 15 -14.44 -8.08 3.36
N LEU A 16 -15.66 -7.57 3.39
CA LEU A 16 -16.63 -7.75 2.30
C LEU A 16 -16.22 -6.84 1.15
N MET A 17 -15.31 -7.31 0.31
CA MET A 17 -14.99 -6.72 -0.99
C MET A 17 -15.97 -7.28 -2.03
N PRO A 18 -16.60 -6.44 -2.87
CA PRO A 18 -17.45 -6.91 -3.96
C PRO A 18 -16.73 -7.86 -4.91
N ALA A 19 -17.46 -8.74 -5.59
CA ALA A 19 -16.86 -9.76 -6.44
C ALA A 19 -16.22 -9.13 -7.69
N THR A 20 -16.82 -8.05 -8.18
CA THR A 20 -16.34 -7.29 -9.35
C THR A 20 -16.10 -5.83 -8.98
N VAL A 21 -15.29 -5.13 -9.77
CA VAL A 21 -15.00 -3.71 -9.54
C VAL A 21 -16.21 -2.81 -9.88
N GLN A 22 -17.10 -3.30 -10.74
CA GLN A 22 -18.33 -2.61 -11.15
C GLN A 22 -19.41 -2.65 -10.05
N GLU A 23 -19.40 -3.66 -9.18
CA GLU A 23 -20.33 -3.74 -8.06
C GLU A 23 -20.03 -2.65 -7.02
N ALA A 24 -21.08 -1.97 -6.56
CA ALA A 24 -20.96 -1.00 -5.48
C ALA A 24 -20.44 -1.67 -4.20
N ILE A 25 -19.61 -0.95 -3.44
CA ILE A 25 -19.24 -1.36 -2.09
C ILE A 25 -20.52 -1.29 -1.24
N PRO A 26 -20.97 -2.39 -0.60
CA PRO A 26 -22.22 -2.39 0.15
C PRO A 26 -22.20 -1.33 1.25
N GLU A 27 -23.25 -0.52 1.37
CA GLU A 27 -23.39 0.51 2.42
C GLU A 27 -23.31 -0.08 3.84
N THR A 28 -23.60 -1.38 3.98
CA THR A 28 -23.43 -2.12 5.23
C THR A 28 -21.97 -2.23 5.67
N ASN A 29 -21.00 -2.02 4.77
CA ASN A 29 -19.58 -2.09 5.06
C ASN A 29 -19.04 -0.70 5.47
N LYS A 30 -19.22 -0.38 6.77
CA LYS A 30 -18.87 0.92 7.35
C LYS A 30 -17.36 1.17 7.49
N ASP A 31 -16.54 0.16 7.24
CA ASP A 31 -15.08 0.25 7.42
C ASP A 31 -14.36 0.82 6.18
N TRP A 32 -15.06 0.97 5.05
CA TRP A 32 -14.51 1.65 3.88
C TRP A 32 -14.50 3.16 4.07
N VAL A 33 -13.37 3.77 3.73
CA VAL A 33 -13.21 5.22 3.65
C VAL A 33 -12.98 5.58 2.19
N THR A 34 -13.81 6.48 1.65
CA THR A 34 -13.64 7.01 0.30
C THR A 34 -12.85 8.30 0.36
N ILE A 35 -11.82 8.40 -0.48
CA ILE A 35 -11.02 9.60 -0.68
C ILE A 35 -11.10 9.95 -2.17
N GLU A 36 -11.58 11.14 -2.47
CA GLU A 36 -11.62 11.71 -3.82
C GLU A 36 -10.76 12.97 -3.82
N ASP A 37 -9.69 12.97 -4.62
CA ASP A 37 -8.73 14.07 -4.73
C ASP A 37 -7.87 13.91 -5.99
N ASP A 38 -7.05 14.91 -6.28
CA ASP A 38 -5.97 14.82 -7.26
C ASP A 38 -4.78 14.08 -6.66
N PHE A 39 -4.31 13.04 -7.34
CA PHE A 39 -3.16 12.23 -6.91
C PHE A 39 -2.05 12.24 -7.96
N LEU A 40 -0.81 12.40 -7.51
CA LEU A 40 0.39 12.14 -8.33
C LEU A 40 0.83 10.68 -8.23
N LEU A 41 0.55 10.05 -7.09
CA LEU A 41 0.98 8.68 -6.80
C LEU A 41 -0.02 7.99 -5.87
N PHE A 42 -0.33 6.74 -6.19
CA PHE A 42 -1.01 5.79 -5.33
C PHE A 42 -0.24 4.45 -5.41
N TRP A 43 0.43 4.07 -4.33
CA TRP A 43 1.33 2.91 -4.30
C TRP A 43 1.03 1.99 -3.11
N PRO A 44 0.10 1.03 -3.26
CA PRO A 44 -0.17 0.01 -2.25
C PRO A 44 0.99 -0.98 -2.19
N SER A 45 1.44 -1.36 -0.99
CA SER A 45 2.59 -2.26 -0.82
C SER A 45 2.47 -3.14 0.41
N MET A 46 2.89 -4.41 0.28
CA MET A 46 3.03 -5.38 1.37
C MET A 46 4.49 -5.60 1.78
N LEU A 47 5.43 -5.06 0.99
CA LEU A 47 6.86 -5.18 1.19
C LEU A 47 7.47 -3.80 1.40
N SER A 48 8.57 -3.74 2.15
CA SER A 48 9.25 -2.48 2.43
C SER A 48 10.03 -1.91 1.25
N HIS A 49 10.46 -2.79 0.34
CA HIS A 49 11.30 -2.43 -0.80
C HIS A 49 10.63 -2.81 -2.12
N ALA A 50 10.58 -1.86 -3.05
CA ALA A 50 10.13 -2.08 -4.43
C ALA A 50 11.27 -2.56 -5.35
N ALA A 51 12.51 -2.25 -4.97
CA ALA A 51 13.73 -2.69 -5.63
C ALA A 51 14.88 -2.73 -4.61
N SER A 52 16.05 -3.21 -5.02
CA SER A 52 17.23 -3.37 -4.13
C SER A 52 17.66 -2.08 -3.43
N ARG A 53 17.33 -0.90 -3.98
CA ARG A 53 17.64 0.42 -3.43
C ARG A 53 16.42 1.34 -3.40
N THR A 54 15.23 0.80 -3.24
CA THR A 54 14.01 1.59 -3.20
C THR A 54 13.20 1.17 -2.00
N HIS A 55 13.53 1.76 -0.85
CA HIS A 55 12.89 1.56 0.44
C HIS A 55 11.65 2.45 0.57
N HIS A 56 10.69 2.28 -0.34
CA HIS A 56 9.52 3.15 -0.48
C HIS A 56 8.49 2.97 0.64
N CYS A 57 8.51 1.85 1.35
CA CYS A 57 7.57 1.58 2.44
C CYS A 57 8.28 1.11 3.74
N PRO A 58 9.05 1.98 4.42
CA PRO A 58 9.97 1.56 5.49
C PRO A 58 9.34 0.85 6.68
N ASN A 59 8.09 1.17 6.97
CA ASN A 59 7.37 0.62 8.11
C ASN A 59 6.56 -0.64 7.76
N SER A 60 6.62 -1.14 6.52
CA SER A 60 5.89 -2.35 6.11
C SER A 60 6.41 -3.57 6.85
N LEU A 61 5.50 -4.35 7.43
CA LEU A 61 5.84 -5.61 8.09
C LEU A 61 5.43 -6.78 7.20
N ILE A 62 6.26 -7.81 7.17
CA ILE A 62 5.93 -9.04 6.46
C ILE A 62 4.85 -9.80 7.27
N GLN A 63 3.83 -10.31 6.58
CA GLN A 63 2.75 -11.14 7.15
C GLN A 63 1.78 -10.46 8.13
N ASP A 64 1.78 -9.13 8.24
CA ASP A 64 0.82 -8.41 9.10
C ASP A 64 -0.60 -8.32 8.52
N GLY A 65 -0.77 -8.66 7.25
CA GLY A 65 -2.06 -8.62 6.57
C GLY A 65 -2.47 -7.22 6.11
N ILE A 66 -1.50 -6.30 5.96
CA ILE A 66 -1.75 -4.89 5.68
C ILE A 66 -1.10 -4.45 4.36
N PHE A 67 -1.85 -3.70 3.56
CA PHE A 67 -1.34 -2.86 2.50
C PHE A 67 -0.98 -1.55 3.17
N LYS A 68 0.29 -1.18 3.13
CA LYS A 68 0.70 0.18 3.40
C LYS A 68 0.62 0.95 2.09
N VAL A 69 -0.38 1.81 2.00
CA VAL A 69 -0.67 2.61 0.81
C VAL A 69 0.07 3.94 0.92
N PHE A 70 1.14 4.07 0.14
CA PHE A 70 1.88 5.32 0.01
C PHE A 70 1.22 6.20 -1.05
N MET A 71 0.84 7.42 -0.70
CA MET A 71 0.20 8.38 -1.60
C MET A 71 0.90 9.73 -1.60
N VAL A 72 0.81 10.42 -2.73
CA VAL A 72 1.18 11.83 -2.86
C VAL A 72 0.08 12.55 -3.64
N ARG A 73 -0.48 13.62 -3.07
CA ARG A 73 -1.53 14.43 -3.69
C ARG A 73 -1.01 15.37 -4.79
N GLY A 74 -1.90 15.93 -5.59
CA GLY A 74 -1.63 16.78 -6.76
C GLY A 74 -0.86 18.07 -6.47
N ASN A 75 -0.94 18.59 -5.24
CA ASN A 75 -0.46 19.92 -4.86
C ASN A 75 1.01 19.95 -4.39
N VAL A 76 1.90 19.21 -5.05
CA VAL A 76 3.32 19.10 -4.66
C VAL A 76 4.24 19.80 -5.66
N SER A 77 5.18 20.60 -5.15
CA SER A 77 6.18 21.25 -6.00
C SER A 77 7.12 20.21 -6.64
N ARG A 78 7.57 20.46 -7.88
CA ARG A 78 8.54 19.56 -8.54
C ARG A 78 9.83 19.37 -7.74
N PHE A 79 10.27 20.41 -7.02
CA PHE A 79 11.46 20.34 -6.16
C PHE A 79 11.21 19.38 -4.99
N THR A 80 10.08 19.53 -4.28
CA THR A 80 9.68 18.61 -3.21
C THR A 80 9.56 17.18 -3.72
N MET A 81 8.93 16.98 -4.88
CA MET A 81 8.82 15.65 -5.50
C MET A 81 10.19 15.04 -5.82
N ALA A 82 11.13 15.83 -6.35
CA ALA A 82 12.50 15.35 -6.58
C ALA A 82 13.19 14.92 -5.27
N MET A 83 12.99 15.68 -4.19
CA MET A 83 13.52 15.33 -2.88
C MET A 83 12.88 14.08 -2.28
N ILE A 84 11.57 13.88 -2.47
CA ILE A 84 10.85 12.64 -2.13
C ILE A 84 11.47 11.45 -2.88
N LEU A 85 11.67 11.57 -4.19
CA LEU A 85 12.26 10.51 -5.01
C LEU A 85 13.68 10.14 -4.56
N LEU A 86 14.52 11.13 -4.22
CA LEU A 86 15.86 10.88 -3.64
C LEU A 86 15.77 10.20 -2.27
N GLY A 87 14.76 10.56 -1.47
CA GLY A 87 14.51 9.97 -0.16
C GLY A 87 14.12 8.49 -0.21
N LEU A 88 13.57 8.00 -1.32
CA LEU A 88 13.16 6.59 -1.48
C LEU A 88 14.32 5.61 -1.31
N GLU A 89 15.56 6.01 -1.62
CA GLU A 89 16.70 5.11 -1.46
C GLU A 89 16.93 4.71 0.00
N THR A 90 16.75 5.67 0.90
CA THR A 90 17.01 5.52 2.34
C THR A 90 15.74 5.35 3.16
N GLY A 91 14.57 5.55 2.55
CA GLY A 91 13.29 5.58 3.24
C GLY A 91 13.03 6.90 3.97
N THR A 92 13.82 7.95 3.73
CA THR A 92 13.68 9.25 4.41
C THR A 92 12.57 10.13 3.83
N HIS A 93 11.98 9.74 2.70
CA HIS A 93 10.83 10.41 2.09
C HIS A 93 9.61 10.47 3.02
N VAL A 94 9.49 9.55 3.97
CA VAL A 94 8.42 9.54 4.99
C VAL A 94 8.42 10.78 5.91
N SER A 95 9.50 11.57 5.90
CA SER A 95 9.60 12.82 6.66
C SER A 95 8.92 14.02 6.00
N TYR A 96 8.57 13.91 4.71
CA TYR A 96 7.84 14.96 3.99
C TYR A 96 6.35 14.84 4.32
N GLU A 97 5.71 15.96 4.69
CA GLU A 97 4.27 16.02 4.98
C GLU A 97 3.39 15.61 3.79
N GLN A 98 3.93 15.72 2.56
CA GLN A 98 3.27 15.32 1.31
C GLN A 98 3.21 13.81 1.11
N CYS A 99 3.99 13.04 1.89
CA CYS A 99 4.01 11.58 1.83
C CYS A 99 3.00 11.00 2.82
N GLU A 100 1.81 10.66 2.33
CA GLU A 100 0.76 10.06 3.14
C GLU A 100 0.86 8.53 3.12
N PHE A 101 0.65 7.91 4.28
CA PHE A 101 0.58 6.46 4.43
C PHE A 101 -0.72 6.05 5.10
N ILE A 102 -1.46 5.16 4.45
CA ILE A 102 -2.70 4.59 4.99
C ILE A 102 -2.55 3.06 5.07
N ASP A 103 -2.94 2.50 6.21
CA ASP A 103 -3.01 1.05 6.38
C ASP A 103 -4.39 0.56 5.94
N ALA A 104 -4.41 -0.41 5.03
CA ALA A 104 -5.65 -0.99 4.51
C ALA A 104 -5.53 -2.52 4.36
N CYS A 105 -6.62 -3.25 4.52
CA CYS A 105 -6.68 -4.69 4.22
C CYS A 105 -7.30 -4.98 2.84
N ALA A 106 -7.98 -4.00 2.26
CA ALA A 106 -8.44 -3.98 0.88
C ALA A 106 -8.50 -2.53 0.38
N TYR A 107 -8.43 -2.35 -0.93
CA TYR A 107 -8.63 -1.05 -1.57
C TYR A 107 -9.36 -1.21 -2.90
N ARG A 108 -9.94 -0.09 -3.35
CA ARG A 108 -10.44 0.11 -4.71
C ARG A 108 -9.88 1.45 -5.18
N LEU A 109 -9.23 1.44 -6.34
CA LEU A 109 -8.73 2.62 -7.02
C LEU A 109 -9.53 2.77 -8.31
N ASP A 110 -10.20 3.91 -8.48
CA ASP A 110 -11.00 4.24 -9.66
C ASP A 110 -10.45 5.54 -10.28
N PRO A 111 -9.55 5.44 -11.29
CA PRO A 111 -8.94 6.62 -11.90
C PRO A 111 -9.95 7.41 -12.73
N ILE A 112 -10.20 8.67 -12.35
CA ILE A 112 -11.04 9.61 -13.12
C ILE A 112 -10.33 10.01 -14.43
N THR A 113 -9.01 10.21 -14.35
CA THR A 113 -8.15 10.50 -15.50
C THR A 113 -7.21 9.31 -15.77
N PRO A 114 -6.88 9.02 -17.05
CA PRO A 114 -5.94 7.96 -17.37
C PRO A 114 -4.56 8.22 -16.76
N GLY A 115 -3.94 7.15 -16.24
CA GLY A 115 -2.61 7.19 -15.64
C GLY A 115 -1.82 5.93 -15.97
N LEU A 116 -0.58 5.88 -15.48
CA LEU A 116 0.23 4.67 -15.58
C LEU A 116 -0.15 3.72 -14.44
N SER A 117 -0.59 2.52 -14.79
CA SER A 117 -0.85 1.44 -13.83
C SER A 117 0.22 0.35 -13.99
N VAL A 118 0.87 -0.01 -12.88
CA VAL A 118 1.94 -1.02 -12.85
C VAL A 118 1.67 -1.96 -11.68
N LEU A 119 1.74 -3.27 -11.93
CA LEU A 119 1.63 -4.31 -10.92
C LEU A 119 2.89 -5.18 -10.97
N ASP A 120 3.60 -5.29 -9.85
CA ASP A 120 4.84 -6.06 -9.71
C ASP A 120 5.91 -5.75 -10.79
N GLY A 121 5.92 -4.52 -11.29
CA GLY A 121 6.86 -4.04 -12.32
C GLY A 121 6.34 -4.15 -13.77
N GLU A 122 5.20 -4.80 -13.98
CA GLU A 122 4.58 -4.97 -15.31
C GLU A 122 3.47 -3.94 -15.53
N VAL A 123 3.44 -3.34 -16.73
CA VAL A 123 2.38 -2.38 -17.09
C VAL A 123 1.06 -3.13 -17.28
N ILE A 124 0.00 -2.64 -16.65
CA ILE A 124 -1.35 -3.17 -16.80
C ILE A 124 -2.26 -2.13 -17.48
N GLU A 125 -3.41 -2.60 -17.95
CA GLU A 125 -4.42 -1.71 -18.52
C GLU A 125 -4.88 -0.67 -17.48
N SER A 126 -4.96 0.59 -17.90
CA SER A 126 -5.47 1.66 -17.05
C SER A 126 -6.98 1.48 -16.86
N GLY A 127 -7.43 1.57 -15.62
CA GLY A 127 -8.84 1.50 -15.28
C GLY A 127 -9.06 1.21 -13.80
N PRO A 128 -10.32 1.00 -13.39
CA PRO A 128 -10.65 0.68 -12.02
C PRO A 128 -10.03 -0.65 -11.60
N VAL A 129 -9.34 -0.66 -10.46
CA VAL A 129 -8.74 -1.86 -9.86
C VAL A 129 -9.17 -2.00 -8.41
N GLN A 130 -9.29 -3.24 -7.93
CA GLN A 130 -9.53 -3.52 -6.52
C GLN A 130 -8.70 -4.72 -6.07
N ALA A 131 -8.26 -4.69 -4.82
CA ALA A 131 -7.48 -5.78 -4.24
C ALA A 131 -7.81 -5.94 -2.77
N LYS A 132 -7.67 -7.18 -2.29
CA LYS A 132 -7.70 -7.53 -0.87
C LYS A 132 -6.51 -8.39 -0.55
N ILE A 133 -5.99 -8.27 0.67
CA ILE A 133 -4.91 -9.12 1.13
C ILE A 133 -5.43 -10.53 1.42
N LEU A 134 -4.60 -11.51 1.07
CA LEU A 134 -4.71 -12.88 1.52
C LEU A 134 -3.59 -13.11 2.56
N PRO A 135 -3.88 -13.02 3.87
CA PRO A 135 -2.84 -13.05 4.89
C PRO A 135 -2.11 -14.39 4.90
N ALA A 136 -0.78 -14.34 4.98
CA ALA A 136 0.09 -15.52 5.16
C ALA A 136 -0.21 -16.71 4.22
N THR A 137 -0.60 -16.43 2.97
CA THR A 137 -1.04 -17.47 2.02
C THR A 137 0.10 -18.22 1.35
N LEU A 138 1.28 -17.62 1.26
CA LEU A 138 2.47 -18.23 0.67
C LEU A 138 3.55 -18.45 1.72
N THR A 139 4.21 -19.61 1.62
CA THR A 139 5.42 -19.95 2.38
C THR A 139 6.62 -19.84 1.46
N VAL A 140 7.55 -18.96 1.80
CA VAL A 140 8.77 -18.71 1.03
C VAL A 140 10.00 -18.94 1.89
N PHE A 141 11.09 -19.43 1.28
CA PHE A 141 12.38 -19.53 1.97
C PHE A 141 12.99 -18.13 2.11
N CYS A 142 13.34 -17.74 3.32
CA CYS A 142 14.02 -16.48 3.60
C CYS A 142 15.30 -16.72 4.41
N HIS A 143 16.28 -15.83 4.23
CA HIS A 143 17.46 -15.82 5.09
C HIS A 143 17.02 -15.58 6.54
N LYS A 144 17.61 -16.31 7.48
CA LYS A 144 17.34 -16.10 8.91
C LYS A 144 17.85 -14.71 9.29
N PRO A 145 17.05 -13.85 9.95
CA PRO A 145 17.53 -12.54 10.38
C PRO A 145 18.77 -12.71 11.26
N SER A 146 19.82 -11.94 10.98
CA SER A 146 20.98 -11.82 11.86
C SER A 146 20.49 -11.20 13.18
N THR A 147 20.60 -11.96 14.28
CA THR A 147 20.29 -11.50 15.65
C THR A 147 21.21 -10.39 16.10
#